data_AF-A0A8H3E398-F1
#
_entry.id   AF-A0A8H3E398-F1
#
_cell.length_a   1.000
_cell.length_b   1.000
_cell.length_c   1.000
_cell.angle_alpha   90.00
_cell.angle_beta   90.00
_cell.angle_gamma   90.00
#
_symmetry.space_group_name_H-M   'P 1'
#
loop_
_entity.id
_entity.type
_entity.pdbx_description
1 polymer ?
#
loop_
_entity_poly.entity_id
_entity_poly.type
_entity_poly.pdbx_seq_one_letter_code
_entity_poly.pdbx_strand_id
1 'polypeptide(L)'
;MLSVQNVFYRPKEKQAQADSKKAKFHQPEGDHLTLLTVYNGWKTSKFSNPWCYENFIQARSMRRAQDVRKQLLGIMDRYKHDIISSGKDYNRVRRAICSGFFRNAAKKDPQEGYKTLVEGTPVYIHPSSALFNRNPEWVVYNELLLTTREYCHTVTTIEPKWLVEVAPQFFRVADANKISKRKKQEKIEPLYNKYE
;
A
#
# COMPACT_ATOMS: atom_id res chain seq x y z
N MET A 1 3.02 8.23 -9.94
CA MET A 1 1.76 7.47 -9.72
C MET A 1 1.06 7.94 -8.46
N LEU A 2 1.73 8.03 -7.32
CA LEU A 2 1.12 8.54 -6.07
C LEU A 2 0.86 10.06 -6.07
N SER A 3 1.64 10.82 -6.86
CA SER A 3 1.52 12.28 -6.97
C SER A 3 0.38 12.78 -7.87
N VAL A 4 -0.43 11.88 -8.41
CA VAL A 4 -1.57 12.21 -9.29
C VAL A 4 -2.85 11.66 -8.68
N GLN A 5 -3.99 12.19 -9.12
CA GLN A 5 -5.29 11.62 -8.77
C GLN A 5 -5.37 10.13 -9.14
N ASN A 6 -6.24 9.40 -8.45
CA ASN A 6 -6.47 7.98 -8.66
C ASN A 6 -6.55 7.64 -10.16
N VAL A 7 -5.71 6.70 -10.59
CA VAL A 7 -5.56 6.34 -12.00
C VAL A 7 -6.66 5.40 -12.49
N PHE A 8 -7.36 4.72 -11.58
CA PHE A 8 -8.46 3.82 -11.93
C PHE A 8 -9.76 4.61 -12.13
N TYR A 9 -10.52 4.24 -13.16
CA TYR A 9 -11.84 4.78 -13.45
C TYR A 9 -12.89 3.70 -13.18
N ARG A 10 -13.92 4.02 -12.38
CA ARG A 10 -14.95 3.05 -11.98
C ARG A 10 -16.35 3.62 -12.21
N PRO A 11 -16.83 3.66 -13.48
CA PRO A 11 -18.17 4.16 -13.80
C PRO A 11 -19.25 3.27 -13.18
N LYS A 12 -20.38 3.87 -12.76
CA LYS A 12 -21.46 3.17 -12.04
C LYS A 12 -22.07 2.05 -12.87
N GLU A 13 -22.15 2.22 -14.18
CA GLU A 13 -22.79 1.31 -15.12
C GLU A 13 -21.89 0.11 -15.49
N LYS A 14 -20.58 0.23 -15.29
CA LYS A 14 -19.59 -0.80 -15.66
C LYS A 14 -18.66 -1.18 -14.52
N GLN A 15 -19.12 -1.10 -13.27
CA GLN A 15 -18.32 -1.38 -12.08
C GLN A 15 -17.66 -2.77 -12.12
N ALA A 16 -18.44 -3.82 -12.41
CA ALA A 16 -17.91 -5.18 -12.47
C ALA A 16 -16.83 -5.36 -13.55
N GLN A 17 -16.98 -4.70 -14.71
CA GLN A 17 -15.96 -4.74 -15.77
C GLN A 17 -14.70 -4.00 -15.36
N ALA A 18 -14.84 -2.81 -14.74
CA ALA A 18 -13.71 -2.03 -14.23
C ALA A 18 -12.94 -2.80 -13.15
N ASP A 19 -13.66 -3.43 -12.21
CA ASP A 19 -13.08 -4.22 -11.13
C ASP A 19 -12.36 -5.47 -11.69
N SER A 20 -12.95 -6.15 -12.67
CA SER A 20 -12.31 -7.28 -13.36
C SER A 20 -11.03 -6.87 -14.08
N LYS A 21 -11.02 -5.71 -14.76
CA LYS A 21 -9.83 -5.18 -15.43
C LYS A 21 -8.76 -4.77 -14.42
N LYS A 22 -9.15 -4.10 -13.34
CA LYS A 22 -8.24 -3.72 -12.24
C LYS A 22 -7.59 -4.94 -11.59
N ALA A 23 -8.37 -6.00 -11.33
CA ALA A 23 -7.89 -7.22 -10.70
C ALA A 23 -6.74 -7.89 -11.47
N LYS A 24 -6.67 -7.73 -12.81
CA LYS A 24 -5.56 -8.25 -13.63
C LYS A 24 -4.21 -7.59 -13.33
N PHE A 25 -4.21 -6.40 -12.73
CA PHE A 25 -3.01 -5.69 -12.35
C PHE A 25 -2.61 -5.90 -10.89
N HIS A 26 -3.47 -6.53 -10.08
CA HIS A 26 -3.25 -6.69 -8.66
C HIS A 26 -1.97 -7.48 -8.39
N GLN A 27 -1.09 -6.89 -7.60
CA GLN A 27 0.11 -7.55 -7.10
C GLN A 27 -0.13 -8.08 -5.68
N PRO A 28 0.32 -9.31 -5.38
CA PRO A 28 0.16 -9.92 -4.06
C PRO A 28 0.85 -9.13 -2.94
N GLU A 29 1.90 -8.38 -3.27
CA GLU A 29 2.65 -7.54 -2.35
C GLU A 29 1.95 -6.21 -2.03
N GLY A 30 1.03 -5.75 -2.89
CA GLY A 30 0.15 -4.61 -2.60
C GLY A 30 -0.01 -3.57 -3.71
N ASP A 31 -0.64 -2.47 -3.33
CA ASP A 31 -1.17 -1.45 -4.24
C ASP A 31 -0.06 -0.62 -4.91
N HIS A 32 1.04 -0.32 -4.20
CA HIS A 32 2.16 0.40 -4.81
C HIS A 32 2.75 -0.35 -6.01
N LEU A 33 2.87 -1.68 -5.90
CA LEU A 33 3.34 -2.54 -6.98
C LEU A 33 2.25 -2.77 -8.05
N THR A 34 0.98 -2.73 -7.66
CA THR A 34 -0.15 -2.69 -8.60
C THR A 34 -0.07 -1.43 -9.49
N LEU A 35 0.20 -0.26 -8.91
CA LEU A 35 0.40 0.99 -9.66
C LEU A 35 1.63 0.92 -10.58
N LEU A 36 2.73 0.29 -10.13
CA LEU A 36 3.90 0.03 -10.97
C LEU A 36 3.55 -0.87 -12.17
N THR A 37 2.77 -1.93 -11.93
CA THR A 37 2.30 -2.86 -12.97
C THR A 37 1.46 -2.14 -14.01
N VAL A 38 0.53 -1.28 -13.58
CA VAL A 38 -0.28 -0.44 -14.46
C VAL A 38 0.60 0.48 -15.32
N TYR A 39 1.55 1.19 -14.71
CA TYR A 39 2.44 2.09 -15.43
C TYR A 39 3.31 1.35 -16.46
N ASN A 40 3.85 0.19 -16.10
CA ASN A 40 4.65 -0.63 -17.00
C ASN A 40 3.82 -1.22 -18.13
N GLY A 41 2.58 -1.64 -17.87
CA GLY A 41 1.63 -2.08 -18.90
C GLY A 41 1.34 -0.97 -19.91
N TRP A 42 1.08 0.25 -19.44
CA TRP A 42 0.86 1.41 -20.30
C TRP A 42 2.10 1.81 -21.10
N LYS A 43 3.28 1.75 -20.48
CA LYS A 43 4.56 1.98 -21.17
C LYS A 43 4.78 0.95 -22.28
N THR A 44 4.49 -0.32 -22.02
CA THR A 44 4.64 -1.41 -22.99
C THR A 44 3.66 -1.26 -24.15
N SER A 45 2.45 -0.75 -23.89
CA SER A 45 1.49 -0.38 -24.94
C SER A 45 1.82 0.94 -25.65
N LYS A 46 3.06 1.43 -25.54
CA LYS A 46 3.56 2.66 -26.17
C LYS A 46 2.75 3.90 -25.77
N PHE A 47 2.33 3.96 -24.51
CA PHE A 47 1.56 5.06 -23.95
C PHE A 47 0.18 5.27 -24.63
N SER A 48 -0.43 4.17 -25.10
CA SER A 48 -1.68 4.16 -25.87
C SER A 48 -2.90 4.64 -25.07
N ASN A 49 -3.69 5.55 -25.64
CA ASN A 49 -4.97 5.97 -25.07
C ASN A 49 -6.05 4.87 -25.18
N PRO A 50 -6.22 4.17 -26.33
CA PRO A 50 -7.10 3.01 -26.39
C PRO A 50 -6.83 1.98 -25.28
N TRP A 51 -5.54 1.70 -25.00
CA TRP A 51 -5.17 0.79 -23.91
C TRP A 51 -5.66 1.28 -22.55
N CYS A 52 -5.56 2.59 -22.27
CA CYS A 52 -6.11 3.16 -21.05
C CYS A 52 -7.63 2.98 -20.98
N TYR A 53 -8.35 3.27 -22.07
CA TYR A 53 -9.80 3.13 -22.13
C TYR A 53 -10.25 1.68 -21.88
N GLU A 54 -9.65 0.72 -22.57
CA GLU A 54 -9.96 -0.72 -22.46
C GLU A 54 -9.69 -1.32 -21.07
N ASN A 55 -8.79 -0.68 -20.30
CA ASN A 55 -8.39 -1.11 -18.97
C ASN A 55 -8.96 -0.22 -17.85
N PHE A 56 -9.89 0.68 -18.17
CA PHE A 56 -10.51 1.60 -17.21
C PHE A 56 -9.47 2.45 -16.45
N ILE A 57 -8.49 2.98 -17.17
CA ILE A 57 -7.41 3.82 -16.64
C ILE A 57 -7.57 5.24 -17.18
N GLN A 58 -7.37 6.23 -16.33
CA GLN A 58 -7.45 7.64 -16.68
C GLN A 58 -6.18 8.10 -17.40
N ALA A 59 -6.24 8.20 -18.74
CA ALA A 59 -5.11 8.59 -19.58
C ALA A 59 -4.49 9.95 -19.19
N ARG A 60 -5.31 10.91 -18.74
CA ARG A 60 -4.83 12.22 -18.25
C ARG A 60 -3.93 12.08 -17.04
N SER A 61 -4.35 11.29 -16.04
CA SER A 61 -3.55 11.01 -14.84
C SER A 61 -2.26 10.28 -15.17
N MET A 62 -2.30 9.34 -16.12
CA MET A 62 -1.11 8.61 -16.59
C MET A 62 -0.07 9.52 -17.27
N ARG A 63 -0.52 10.44 -18.14
CA ARG A 63 0.39 11.45 -18.75
C ARG A 63 1.01 12.34 -17.69
N ARG A 64 0.22 12.86 -16.75
CA ARG A 64 0.75 13.66 -15.64
C ARG A 64 1.77 12.87 -14.81
N ALA A 65 1.52 11.59 -14.56
CA ALA A 65 2.49 10.72 -13.87
C ALA A 65 3.78 10.52 -14.68
N GLN A 66 3.70 10.43 -16.01
CA GLN A 66 4.86 10.38 -16.89
C GLN A 66 5.67 11.68 -16.84
N ASP A 67 5.01 12.84 -16.86
CA ASP A 67 5.68 14.15 -16.82
C ASP A 67 6.39 14.35 -15.48
N VAL A 68 5.74 14.03 -14.35
CA VAL A 68 6.38 14.04 -13.03
C VAL A 68 7.58 13.09 -13.01
N ARG A 69 7.46 11.88 -13.58
CA ARG A 69 8.60 10.96 -13.66
C ARG A 69 9.76 11.55 -14.47
N LYS A 70 9.49 12.19 -15.62
CA LYS A 70 10.53 12.85 -16.43
C LYS A 70 11.24 13.95 -15.65
N GLN A 71 10.49 14.77 -14.90
CA GLN A 71 11.06 15.81 -14.04
C GLN A 71 11.97 15.21 -12.96
N LEU A 72 11.53 14.15 -12.27
CA LEU A 72 12.35 13.46 -11.27
C LEU A 72 13.62 12.87 -11.88
N LEU A 73 13.55 12.28 -13.08
CA LEU A 73 14.75 11.80 -13.77
C LEU A 73 15.74 12.92 -14.09
N GLY A 74 15.26 14.08 -14.55
CA GLY A 74 16.12 15.24 -14.81
C GLY A 74 16.79 15.79 -13.54
N ILE A 75 16.12 15.70 -12.39
CA ILE A 75 16.71 16.05 -11.09
C ILE A 75 17.78 15.02 -10.70
N MET A 76 17.49 13.72 -10.83
CA MET A 76 18.48 12.67 -10.54
C MET A 76 19.74 12.83 -11.38
N ASP A 77 19.59 13.07 -12.69
CA ASP A 77 20.71 13.29 -13.61
C ASP A 77 21.53 14.53 -13.23
N ARG A 78 20.87 15.65 -12.94
CA ARG A 78 21.54 16.89 -12.48
C ARG A 78 22.41 16.67 -11.24
N TYR A 79 21.95 15.87 -10.30
CA TYR A 79 22.68 15.56 -9.06
C TYR A 79 23.52 14.27 -9.15
N LYS A 80 23.70 13.71 -10.35
CA LYS A 80 24.50 12.51 -10.62
C LYS A 80 24.09 11.30 -9.78
N HIS A 81 22.79 11.13 -9.58
CA HIS A 81 22.23 9.95 -8.94
C HIS A 81 21.90 8.89 -9.99
N ASP A 82 22.54 7.73 -9.87
CA ASP A 82 22.33 6.62 -10.80
C ASP A 82 20.88 6.09 -10.75
N ILE A 83 20.33 5.84 -11.94
CA ILE A 83 19.00 5.24 -12.09
C ILE A 83 19.17 3.72 -12.23
N ILE A 84 19.13 3.04 -11.09
CA ILE A 84 19.21 1.56 -11.03
C ILE A 84 17.82 0.93 -10.95
N SER A 85 17.68 -0.27 -11.50
CA SER A 85 16.45 -1.07 -11.40
C SER A 85 16.69 -2.29 -10.53
N SER A 86 15.72 -2.63 -9.68
CA SER A 86 15.69 -3.91 -8.98
C SER A 86 15.14 -5.06 -9.83
N GLY A 87 14.78 -4.82 -11.09
CA GLY A 87 14.18 -5.82 -11.97
C GLY A 87 12.90 -6.39 -11.36
N LYS A 88 12.88 -7.70 -11.14
CA LYS A 88 11.77 -8.44 -10.52
C LYS A 88 11.92 -8.63 -9.00
N ASP A 89 12.97 -8.09 -8.39
CA ASP A 89 13.12 -8.09 -6.93
C ASP A 89 12.20 -7.03 -6.31
N TYR A 90 10.97 -7.44 -6.02
CA TYR A 90 9.96 -6.59 -5.39
C TYR A 90 10.25 -6.34 -3.91
N ASN A 91 11.07 -7.15 -3.25
CA ASN A 91 11.44 -6.91 -1.85
C ASN A 91 12.29 -5.66 -1.71
N ARG A 92 13.18 -5.37 -2.66
CA ARG A 92 13.90 -4.08 -2.70
C ARG A 92 12.96 -2.89 -2.81
N VAL A 93 11.94 -2.99 -3.66
CA VAL A 93 10.92 -1.93 -3.81
C VAL A 93 10.12 -1.74 -2.53
N ARG A 94 9.66 -2.84 -1.92
CA ARG A 94 8.90 -2.81 -0.66
C ARG A 94 9.73 -2.23 0.49
N ARG A 95 11.02 -2.59 0.60
CA ARG A 95 11.94 -2.02 1.60
C ARG A 95 12.14 -0.52 1.39
N ALA A 96 12.28 -0.05 0.14
CA ALA A 96 12.37 1.37 -0.17
C ALA A 96 11.08 2.14 0.20
N ILE A 97 9.90 1.57 -0.08
CA ILE A 97 8.61 2.12 0.37
C ILE A 97 8.58 2.16 1.89
N CYS A 98 8.94 1.07 2.56
CA CYS A 98 9.00 0.98 4.01
C CYS A 98 9.91 2.08 4.61
N SER A 99 11.08 2.34 4.02
CA SER A 99 11.97 3.42 4.51
C SER A 99 11.38 4.82 4.38
N GLY A 100 10.53 5.08 3.39
CA GLY A 100 9.85 6.38 3.25
C GLY A 100 8.61 6.50 4.14
N PHE A 101 7.90 5.39 4.34
CA PHE A 101 6.59 5.35 5.00
C PHE A 101 6.60 4.61 6.35
N PHE A 102 7.76 4.50 7.01
CA PHE A 102 7.89 3.71 8.24
C PHE A 102 6.94 4.17 9.37
N ARG A 103 6.60 5.46 9.43
CA ARG A 103 5.61 5.99 10.37
C ARG A 103 4.18 5.57 10.04
N ASN A 104 3.90 5.35 8.75
CA ASN A 104 2.60 4.93 8.25
C ASN A 104 2.50 3.40 8.21
N ALA A 105 2.87 2.77 9.32
CA ALA A 105 2.83 1.32 9.49
C ALA A 105 1.63 0.91 10.34
N ALA A 106 0.98 -0.19 9.96
CA ALA A 106 -0.12 -0.78 10.70
C ALA A 106 0.07 -2.30 10.85
N LYS A 107 -0.39 -2.82 11.99
CA LYS A 107 -0.41 -4.25 12.28
C LYS A 107 -1.85 -4.72 12.39
N LYS A 108 -2.13 -5.91 11.83
CA LYS A 108 -3.41 -6.59 12.02
C LYS A 108 -3.67 -6.80 13.50
N ASP A 109 -4.85 -6.37 13.94
CA ASP A 109 -5.34 -6.56 15.30
C ASP A 109 -6.25 -7.79 15.33
N PRO A 110 -6.18 -8.64 16.38
CA PRO A 110 -7.03 -9.84 16.47
C PRO A 110 -8.53 -9.54 16.54
N GLN A 111 -8.92 -8.36 17.02
CA GLN A 111 -10.30 -7.98 17.26
C GLN A 111 -10.78 -6.88 16.29
N GLU A 112 -9.96 -5.85 16.06
CA GLU A 112 -10.40 -4.58 15.44
C GLU A 112 -9.80 -4.30 14.04
N GLY A 113 -9.56 -5.34 13.24
CA GLY A 113 -9.01 -5.18 11.89
C GLY A 113 -7.51 -4.89 11.92
N TYR A 114 -7.11 -3.61 11.96
CA TYR A 114 -5.71 -3.17 12.08
C TYR A 114 -5.56 -2.02 13.07
N LYS A 115 -4.36 -1.86 13.63
CA LYS A 115 -3.97 -0.70 14.43
C LYS A 115 -2.71 -0.07 13.89
N THR A 116 -2.68 1.26 13.82
CA THR A 116 -1.46 2.00 13.47
C THR A 116 -0.39 1.78 14.55
N LEU A 117 0.87 1.69 14.16
CA LEU A 117 1.96 1.46 15.11
C LEU A 117 2.32 2.69 15.95
N VAL A 118 2.04 3.88 15.43
CA VAL A 118 2.41 5.15 16.08
C VAL A 118 1.38 5.57 17.11
N GLU A 119 0.11 5.59 16.71
CA GLU A 119 -0.98 6.15 17.53
C GLU A 119 -1.88 5.07 18.14
N GLY A 120 -1.82 3.83 17.62
CA GLY A 120 -2.72 2.76 18.05
C GLY A 120 -4.14 2.89 17.49
N THR A 121 -4.37 3.82 16.57
CA THR A 121 -5.67 4.11 15.96
C THR A 121 -6.21 2.89 15.21
N PRO A 122 -7.45 2.46 15.45
CA PRO A 122 -8.10 1.41 14.67
C PRO A 122 -8.33 1.84 13.23
N VAL A 123 -7.79 1.08 12.28
CA VAL A 123 -7.85 1.36 10.85
C VAL A 123 -8.19 0.10 10.07
N TYR A 124 -8.70 0.27 8.85
CA TYR A 124 -9.11 -0.83 7.98
C TYR A 124 -8.45 -0.71 6.61
N ILE A 125 -8.12 -1.83 5.96
CA ILE A 125 -7.68 -1.77 4.56
C ILE A 125 -8.87 -1.29 3.71
N HIS A 126 -8.66 -0.28 2.87
CA HIS A 126 -9.71 0.24 2.01
C HIS A 126 -10.22 -0.86 1.03
N PRO A 127 -11.54 -0.99 0.79
CA PRO A 127 -12.10 -2.04 -0.08
C PRO A 127 -11.58 -2.06 -1.53
N SER A 128 -11.05 -0.93 -1.99
CA SER A 128 -10.44 -0.85 -3.33
C SER A 128 -9.03 -1.42 -3.42
N SER A 129 -8.39 -1.77 -2.30
CA SER A 129 -7.03 -2.31 -2.26
C SER A 129 -6.98 -3.75 -2.79
N ALA A 130 -5.88 -4.10 -3.46
CA ALA A 130 -5.57 -5.48 -3.83
C ALA A 130 -5.41 -6.40 -2.60
N LEU A 131 -5.17 -5.83 -1.42
CA LEU A 131 -4.93 -6.56 -0.17
C LEU A 131 -6.18 -6.73 0.70
N PHE A 132 -7.33 -6.16 0.32
CA PHE A 132 -8.55 -6.14 1.15
C PHE A 132 -8.96 -7.54 1.64
N ASN A 133 -8.95 -8.54 0.75
CA ASN A 133 -9.31 -9.92 1.09
C ASN A 133 -8.12 -10.81 1.48
N ARG A 134 -6.89 -10.28 1.51
CA ARG A 134 -5.68 -11.05 1.81
C ARG A 134 -5.28 -11.01 3.28
N ASN A 135 -5.72 -9.99 4.01
CA ASN A 135 -5.51 -9.83 5.44
C ASN A 135 -4.06 -10.03 5.92
N PRO A 136 -3.06 -9.36 5.30
CA PRO A 136 -1.65 -9.46 5.71
C PRO A 136 -1.44 -9.00 7.16
N GLU A 137 -0.48 -9.59 7.87
CA GLU A 137 -0.26 -9.21 9.28
C GLU A 137 0.35 -7.81 9.44
N TRP A 138 1.27 -7.42 8.55
CA TRP A 138 2.02 -6.17 8.63
C TRP A 138 1.97 -5.41 7.30
N VAL A 139 1.63 -4.13 7.38
CA VAL A 139 1.49 -3.27 6.22
C VAL A 139 2.04 -1.88 6.46
N VAL A 140 2.42 -1.23 5.36
CA VAL A 140 2.56 0.23 5.28
C VAL A 140 1.49 0.80 4.35
N TYR A 141 1.03 2.01 4.63
CA TYR A 141 0.02 2.72 3.85
C TYR A 141 0.52 4.09 3.40
N ASN A 142 0.02 4.56 2.25
CA ASN A 142 0.36 5.89 1.76
C ASN A 142 -0.38 6.99 2.53
N GLU A 143 -1.69 6.82 2.71
CA GLU A 143 -2.56 7.80 3.37
C GLU A 143 -3.72 7.12 4.12
N LEU A 144 -4.36 7.88 5.03
CA LEU A 144 -5.59 7.50 5.70
C LEU A 144 -6.75 8.29 5.12
N LEU A 145 -7.87 7.61 4.87
CA LEU A 145 -9.12 8.20 4.42
C LEU A 145 -10.16 8.06 5.54
N LEU A 146 -10.53 9.18 6.17
CA LEU A 146 -11.60 9.21 7.16
C LEU A 146 -12.95 9.35 6.46
N THR A 147 -13.80 8.33 6.60
CA THR A 147 -15.19 8.34 6.13
C THR A 147 -16.12 7.90 7.26
N THR A 148 -16.78 6.75 7.13
CA THR A 148 -17.50 6.08 8.23
C THR A 148 -16.54 5.38 9.19
N ARG A 149 -15.40 4.94 8.68
CA ARG A 149 -14.25 4.41 9.41
C ARG A 149 -12.98 4.99 8.81
N GLU A 150 -11.87 4.87 9.52
CA GLU A 150 -10.56 5.20 8.96
C GLU A 150 -10.05 4.06 8.08
N TYR A 151 -9.74 4.37 6.82
CA TYR A 151 -9.25 3.40 5.86
C TYR A 151 -7.82 3.71 5.41
N CYS A 152 -6.94 2.74 5.52
CA CYS A 152 -5.63 2.74 4.88
C CYS A 152 -5.80 2.66 3.36
N HIS A 153 -5.30 3.68 2.66
CA HIS A 153 -5.32 3.75 1.20
C HIS A 153 -3.91 3.56 0.62
N THR A 154 -3.85 2.81 -0.49
CA THR A 154 -2.61 2.33 -1.13
C THR A 154 -1.70 1.60 -0.14
N VAL A 155 -1.97 0.31 0.04
CA VAL A 155 -1.35 -0.52 1.08
C VAL A 155 -0.33 -1.47 0.48
N THR A 156 0.80 -1.68 1.16
CA THR A 156 1.83 -2.66 0.78
C THR A 156 2.23 -3.50 1.99
N THR A 157 2.34 -4.81 1.78
CA THR A 157 2.78 -5.73 2.82
C THR A 157 4.26 -5.51 3.12
N ILE A 158 4.65 -5.65 4.38
CA ILE A 158 6.05 -5.52 4.80
C ILE A 158 6.45 -6.63 5.78
N GLU A 159 7.74 -6.85 5.94
CA GLU A 159 8.26 -7.64 7.05
C GLU A 159 8.60 -6.70 8.22
N PRO A 160 8.23 -7.03 9.46
CA PRO A 160 8.41 -6.14 10.61
C PRO A 160 9.88 -5.82 10.89
N LYS A 161 10.82 -6.73 10.56
CA LYS A 161 12.26 -6.49 10.70
C LYS A 161 12.74 -5.28 9.90
N TRP A 162 12.11 -5.00 8.75
CA TRP A 162 12.48 -3.86 7.92
C TRP A 162 12.22 -2.53 8.61
N LEU A 163 11.18 -2.43 9.45
CA LEU A 163 10.91 -1.20 10.22
C LEU A 163 12.04 -0.88 11.19
N VAL A 164 12.60 -1.91 11.83
CA VAL A 164 13.74 -1.77 12.75
C VAL A 164 15.02 -1.46 11.99
N GLU A 165 15.22 -2.07 10.81
CA GLU A 165 16.38 -1.80 9.94
C GLU A 165 16.39 -0.35 9.42
N VAL A 166 15.25 0.16 8.93
CA VAL A 166 15.17 1.48 8.28
C VAL A 166 15.01 2.63 9.26
N ALA A 167 14.44 2.37 10.44
CA ALA A 167 14.19 3.39 11.47
C ALA A 167 14.51 2.87 12.89
N PRO A 168 15.79 2.50 13.17
CA PRO A 168 16.19 1.90 14.45
C PRO A 168 16.03 2.84 15.66
N GLN A 169 15.99 4.16 15.42
CA GLN A 169 15.71 5.15 16.46
C GLN A 169 14.22 5.25 16.80
N PHE A 170 13.35 4.78 15.91
CA PHE A 170 11.91 4.86 16.06
C PHE A 170 11.32 3.51 16.52
N PHE A 171 11.78 2.41 15.91
CA PHE A 171 11.31 1.07 16.23
C PHE A 171 12.38 0.24 16.92
N ARG A 172 11.96 -0.57 17.89
CA ARG A 172 12.82 -1.53 18.58
C ARG A 172 12.11 -2.87 18.65
N VAL A 173 12.90 -3.94 18.57
CA VAL A 173 12.39 -5.31 18.80
C VAL A 173 11.98 -5.42 20.28
N ALA A 174 10.78 -5.93 20.52
CA ALA A 174 10.34 -6.21 21.88
C ALA A 174 11.19 -7.33 22.49
N ASP A 175 11.63 -7.13 23.73
CA ASP A 175 12.35 -8.15 24.50
C ASP A 175 11.41 -9.35 24.76
N ALA A 176 11.75 -10.51 24.21
CA ALA A 176 10.92 -11.72 24.32
C ALA A 176 10.71 -12.16 25.78
N ASN A 177 11.63 -11.81 26.67
CA ASN A 177 11.56 -12.15 28.10
C ASN A 177 10.73 -11.14 28.91
N LYS A 178 10.22 -10.07 28.29
CA LYS A 178 9.44 -9.03 28.97
C LYS A 178 8.07 -8.88 28.33
N ILE A 179 7.02 -9.07 29.14
CA ILE A 179 5.66 -8.77 28.73
C ILE A 179 5.52 -7.26 28.56
N SER A 180 5.13 -6.82 27.36
CA SER A 180 4.87 -5.40 27.07
C SER A 180 3.72 -4.88 27.94
N LYS A 181 3.72 -3.57 28.23
CA LYS A 181 2.62 -2.94 28.99
C LYS A 181 1.25 -3.23 28.38
N ARG A 182 1.16 -3.20 27.04
CA ARG A 182 -0.05 -3.57 26.29
C ARG A 182 -0.47 -5.01 26.57
N LYS A 183 0.44 -5.98 26.44
CA LYS A 183 0.13 -7.40 26.67
C LYS A 183 -0.24 -7.70 28.13
N LYS A 184 0.26 -6.92 29.09
CA LYS A 184 -0.18 -7.01 30.50
C LYS A 184 -1.61 -6.48 30.71
N GLN A 185 -2.09 -5.60 29.85
CA GLN A 185 -3.41 -4.96 29.95
C GLN A 185 -4.48 -5.70 29.14
N GLU A 186 -4.09 -6.64 28.28
CA GLU A 186 -5.02 -7.48 27.53
C GLU A 186 -5.82 -8.37 28.49
N LYS A 187 -7.16 -8.23 28.47
CA LYS A 187 -8.10 -9.09 29.20
C LYS A 187 -8.70 -10.09 28.21
N ILE A 188 -8.76 -11.36 28.60
CA ILE A 188 -9.39 -12.41 27.78
C ILE A 188 -10.88 -12.39 28.10
N GLU A 189 -11.70 -12.09 27.11
CA GLU A 189 -13.15 -12.26 27.22
C GLU A 189 -13.52 -13.70 26.86
N PRO A 190 -14.40 -14.36 27.63
CA PRO A 190 -14.90 -15.68 27.28
C PRO A 190 -15.67 -15.63 25.95
N LEU A 191 -15.68 -16.75 25.22
CA LEU A 191 -16.42 -16.85 23.97
C LEU A 191 -17.91 -16.61 24.23
N TYR A 192 -18.54 -15.82 23.35
CA TYR A 192 -19.96 -15.53 23.45
C TYR A 192 -20.78 -16.83 23.36
N ASN A 193 -21.49 -17.16 24.43
CA ASN A 193 -22.43 -18.27 24.48
C ASN A 193 -23.84 -17.73 24.22
N LYS A 194 -24.47 -18.14 23.12
CA LYS A 194 -25.83 -17.68 22.75
C LYS A 194 -26.92 -18.28 23.64
N TYR A 195 -26.58 -19.28 24.46
CA TYR A 195 -27.52 -20.09 25.24
C TYR A 195 -27.40 -19.91 26.76
N GLU A 196 -26.51 -19.02 27.22
CA GLU A 196 -26.52 -18.44 28.57
C GLU A 196 -27.07 -17.01 28.50
#